data_AF-A0A8T7HB67-F1
#
_entry.id   AF-A0A8T7HB67-F1
#
_cell.length_a   1.000
_cell.length_b   1.000
_cell.length_c   1.000
_cell.angle_alpha   90.00
_cell.angle_beta   90.00
_cell.angle_gamma   90.00
#
_symmetry.space_group_name_H-M   'P 1'
#
loop_
_entity.id
_entity.type
_entity.pdbx_description
1 polymer ?
#
loop_
_entity_poly.entity_id
_entity_poly.type
_entity_poly.pdbx_seq_one_letter_code
_entity_poly.pdbx_strand_id
1 'polypeptide(L)'
;MKERVKSMKKKGWSEKEIDKTLSMLAKNRSSEYERTSNRIIYWTVLLVLTISNFLVAVLLIPFLLVISTVKFYLLIITLGLIFGLLFDLLVRDIEHLKTKHHVFAAVFIPIIAVVNLFMMITIANRLADFLNIGITESPVFASFIYVLVFILPHIINLLREEFFQ
;
A
#
# COMPACT_ATOMS: atom_id res chain seq x y z
N MET A 1 -19.99 -31.28 -12.97
CA MET A 1 -20.82 -30.58 -14.00
C MET A 1 -21.79 -31.53 -14.67
N LYS A 2 -21.31 -32.59 -15.33
CA LYS A 2 -22.17 -33.59 -16.02
C LYS A 2 -23.26 -34.21 -15.13
N GLU A 3 -22.96 -34.52 -13.87
CA GLU A 3 -23.95 -35.08 -12.94
C GLU A 3 -25.07 -34.10 -12.54
N ARG A 4 -24.76 -32.79 -12.41
CA ARG A 4 -25.76 -31.76 -12.10
C ARG A 4 -26.72 -31.52 -13.27
N VAL A 5 -26.21 -31.59 -14.51
CA VAL A 5 -27.06 -31.53 -15.71
C VAL A 5 -28.00 -32.73 -15.77
N LYS A 6 -27.49 -33.93 -15.47
CA LYS A 6 -28.29 -35.16 -15.47
C LYS A 6 -29.40 -35.12 -14.41
N SER A 7 -29.14 -34.55 -13.23
CA SER A 7 -30.16 -34.41 -12.18
C SER A 7 -31.20 -33.34 -12.48
N MET A 8 -30.83 -32.23 -13.16
CA MET A 8 -31.79 -31.21 -13.62
C MET A 8 -32.72 -31.75 -14.71
N LYS A 9 -32.18 -32.49 -15.69
CA LYS A 9 -32.99 -33.19 -16.71
C LYS A 9 -33.98 -34.18 -16.07
N LYS A 10 -33.53 -34.94 -15.05
CA LYS A 10 -34.41 -35.88 -14.32
C LYS A 10 -35.55 -35.17 -13.55
N LYS A 11 -35.37 -33.89 -13.20
CA LYS A 11 -36.40 -33.06 -12.55
C LYS A 11 -37.33 -32.34 -13.54
N GLY A 12 -37.22 -32.63 -14.84
CA GLY A 12 -38.10 -32.06 -15.87
C GLY A 12 -37.71 -30.65 -16.35
N TRP A 13 -36.49 -30.19 -16.06
CA TRP A 13 -36.02 -28.88 -16.53
C TRP A 13 -35.79 -28.90 -18.04
N SER A 14 -36.17 -27.83 -18.72
CA SER A 14 -35.89 -27.67 -20.16
C SER A 14 -34.41 -27.38 -20.42
N GLU A 15 -33.92 -27.77 -21.60
CA GLU A 15 -32.54 -27.46 -22.04
C GLU A 15 -32.20 -25.96 -21.89
N LYS A 16 -33.17 -25.08 -22.21
CA LYS A 16 -33.00 -23.61 -22.10
C LYS A 16 -32.82 -23.14 -20.66
N GLU A 17 -33.55 -23.72 -19.70
CA GLU A 17 -33.43 -23.37 -18.28
C GLU A 17 -32.11 -23.87 -17.67
N ILE A 18 -31.66 -25.05 -18.11
CA ILE A 18 -30.37 -25.61 -17.70
C ILE A 18 -29.24 -24.69 -18.19
N ASP A 19 -29.27 -24.30 -19.47
CA ASP A 19 -28.23 -23.44 -20.06
C ASP A 19 -28.21 -22.03 -19.44
N LYS A 20 -29.38 -21.44 -19.18
CA LYS A 20 -29.52 -20.18 -18.45
C LYS A 20 -28.97 -20.27 -17.01
N THR A 21 -29.21 -21.39 -16.33
CA THR A 21 -28.71 -21.60 -14.96
C THR A 21 -27.20 -21.82 -14.95
N LEU A 22 -26.67 -22.56 -15.92
CA LEU A 22 -25.23 -22.79 -16.07
C LEU A 22 -24.49 -21.50 -16.41
N SER A 23 -25.02 -20.65 -17.29
CA SER A 23 -24.45 -19.34 -17.59
C SER A 23 -24.48 -18.39 -16.39
N MET A 24 -25.55 -18.40 -15.58
CA MET A 24 -25.59 -17.66 -14.31
C MET A 24 -24.58 -18.18 -13.27
N LEU A 25 -24.41 -19.49 -13.16
CA LEU A 25 -23.42 -20.11 -12.27
C LEU A 25 -21.98 -19.84 -12.72
N ALA A 26 -21.73 -19.86 -14.03
CA ALA A 26 -20.43 -19.54 -14.61
C ALA A 26 -20.08 -18.06 -14.35
N LYS A 27 -21.02 -17.15 -14.60
CA LYS A 27 -20.87 -15.70 -14.34
C LYS A 27 -20.66 -15.39 -12.85
N ASN A 28 -21.36 -16.09 -11.96
CA ASN A 28 -21.15 -15.93 -10.51
C ASN A 28 -19.78 -16.48 -10.07
N ARG A 29 -19.35 -17.65 -10.57
CA ARG A 29 -18.03 -18.21 -10.24
C ARG A 29 -16.88 -17.33 -10.70
N SER A 30 -16.95 -16.76 -11.91
CA SER A 30 -15.90 -15.84 -12.38
C SER A 30 -15.84 -14.59 -11.49
N SER A 31 -17.00 -14.03 -11.13
CA SER A 31 -17.07 -12.85 -10.26
C SER A 31 -16.57 -13.11 -8.82
N GLU A 32 -16.75 -14.33 -8.29
CA GLU A 32 -16.31 -14.69 -6.94
C GLU A 32 -14.80 -14.99 -6.91
N TYR A 33 -14.28 -15.64 -7.95
CA TYR A 33 -12.84 -15.86 -8.12
C TYR A 33 -12.08 -14.55 -8.31
N GLU A 34 -12.58 -13.64 -9.14
CA GLU A 34 -12.02 -12.29 -9.32
C GLU A 34 -11.96 -11.52 -7.98
N ARG A 35 -13.04 -11.56 -7.19
CA ARG A 35 -13.08 -10.87 -5.88
C ARG A 35 -12.06 -11.41 -4.89
N THR A 36 -11.87 -12.74 -4.85
CA THR A 36 -10.97 -13.38 -3.89
C THR A 36 -9.51 -13.18 -4.29
N SER A 37 -9.22 -13.28 -5.59
CA SER A 37 -7.89 -13.03 -6.15
C SER A 37 -7.45 -11.58 -5.92
N ASN A 38 -8.33 -10.60 -6.18
CA ASN A 38 -8.04 -9.18 -5.95
C ASN A 38 -7.74 -8.88 -4.48
N ARG A 39 -8.43 -9.54 -3.55
CA ARG A 39 -8.14 -9.40 -2.11
C ARG A 39 -6.75 -9.93 -1.77
N ILE A 40 -6.37 -11.11 -2.25
CA ILE A 40 -5.05 -11.70 -1.97
C ILE A 40 -3.95 -10.80 -2.56
N ILE A 41 -4.08 -10.40 -3.82
CA ILE A 41 -3.13 -9.51 -4.50
C ILE A 41 -2.96 -8.21 -3.68
N TYR A 42 -4.05 -7.59 -3.25
CA TYR A 42 -4.02 -6.39 -2.41
C TYR A 42 -3.17 -6.60 -1.14
N TRP A 43 -3.44 -7.66 -0.36
CA TRP A 43 -2.70 -7.91 0.88
C TRP A 43 -1.23 -8.27 0.61
N THR A 44 -0.95 -8.98 -0.49
CA THR A 44 0.42 -9.28 -0.90
C THR A 44 1.18 -8.02 -1.28
N VAL A 45 0.60 -7.12 -2.07
CA VAL A 45 1.24 -5.85 -2.45
C VAL A 45 1.49 -5.00 -1.20
N LEU A 46 0.50 -4.88 -0.31
CA LEU A 46 0.66 -4.15 0.96
C LEU A 46 1.79 -4.73 1.83
N LEU A 47 1.86 -6.06 1.94
CA LEU A 47 2.90 -6.75 2.68
C LEU A 47 4.28 -6.50 2.07
N VAL A 48 4.41 -6.66 0.75
CA VAL A 48 5.67 -6.45 0.02
C VAL A 48 6.16 -5.02 0.22
N LEU A 49 5.28 -4.02 0.08
CA LEU A 49 5.66 -2.62 0.29
C LEU A 49 6.09 -2.32 1.73
N THR A 50 5.40 -2.91 2.70
CA THR A 50 5.76 -2.77 4.12
C THR A 50 7.16 -3.34 4.38
N ILE A 51 7.45 -4.54 3.85
CA ILE A 51 8.76 -5.18 3.97
C ILE A 51 9.84 -4.36 3.24
N SER A 52 9.55 -3.90 2.01
CA SER A 52 10.47 -3.07 1.23
C SER A 52 10.81 -1.76 1.96
N ASN A 53 9.82 -1.10 2.56
CA ASN A 53 10.05 0.12 3.34
C ASN A 53 10.94 -0.15 4.57
N PHE A 54 10.70 -1.25 5.29
CA PHE A 54 11.55 -1.63 6.41
C PHE A 54 12.99 -1.96 5.97
N LEU A 55 13.14 -2.69 4.87
CA LEU A 55 14.45 -3.02 4.31
C LEU A 55 15.23 -1.77 3.90
N VAL A 56 14.58 -0.84 3.20
CA VAL A 56 15.18 0.45 2.82
C VAL A 56 15.61 1.23 4.06
N ALA A 57 14.79 1.27 5.11
CA ALA A 57 15.14 1.94 6.36
C ALA A 57 16.39 1.34 7.01
N VAL A 58 16.47 0.01 7.12
CA VAL A 58 17.66 -0.68 7.66
C VAL A 58 18.91 -0.39 6.83
N LEU A 59 18.79 -0.43 5.49
CA LEU A 59 19.91 -0.14 4.59
C LEU A 59 20.38 1.31 4.68
N LEU A 60 19.50 2.24 5.07
CA LEU A 60 19.83 3.67 5.19
C LEU A 60 20.57 4.02 6.48
N ILE A 61 20.41 3.25 7.57
CA ILE A 61 21.05 3.51 8.86
C ILE A 61 22.55 3.86 8.73
N PRO A 62 23.41 3.07 8.06
CA PRO A 62 24.84 3.41 7.95
C PRO A 62 25.09 4.73 7.22
N PHE A 63 24.24 5.12 6.26
CA PHE A 63 24.35 6.39 5.57
C PHE A 63 23.99 7.57 6.49
N LEU A 64 22.99 7.40 7.37
CA LEU A 64 22.58 8.44 8.31
C LEU A 64 23.71 8.83 9.28
N LEU A 65 24.63 7.92 9.59
CA LEU A 65 25.77 8.17 10.47
C LEU A 65 26.82 9.10 9.86
N VAL A 66 26.88 9.22 8.52
CA VAL A 66 27.98 9.89 7.82
C VAL A 66 27.54 11.19 7.14
N ILE A 67 26.23 11.36 6.91
CA ILE A 67 25.70 12.55 6.22
C ILE A 67 25.53 13.74 7.16
N SER A 68 25.67 14.94 6.62
CA SER A 68 25.37 16.18 7.35
C SER A 68 23.88 16.42 7.46
N THR A 69 23.47 17.23 8.43
CA THR A 69 22.08 17.64 8.70
C THR A 69 21.31 18.08 7.46
N VAL A 70 21.89 18.94 6.62
CA VAL A 70 21.23 19.39 5.39
C VAL A 70 20.97 18.23 4.42
N LYS A 71 21.95 17.35 4.23
CA LYS A 71 21.83 16.17 3.36
C LYS A 71 20.83 15.17 3.92
N PHE A 72 20.77 15.03 5.25
CA PHE A 72 19.79 14.24 5.95
C PHE A 72 18.36 14.70 5.61
N TYR A 73 18.02 15.98 5.80
CA TYR A 73 16.67 16.46 5.49
C TYR A 73 16.34 16.37 4.00
N LEU A 74 17.30 16.61 3.11
CA LEU A 74 17.11 16.40 1.67
C LEU A 74 16.77 14.93 1.35
N LEU A 75 17.44 13.99 2.01
CA LEU A 75 17.16 12.56 1.87
C LEU A 75 15.76 12.21 2.40
N ILE A 76 15.37 12.75 3.57
CA ILE A 76 14.03 12.55 4.15
C ILE A 76 12.93 13.09 3.22
N ILE A 77 13.11 14.29 2.67
CA ILE A 77 12.18 14.90 1.71
C ILE A 77 12.08 14.03 0.45
N THR A 78 13.22 13.59 -0.09
CA THR A 78 13.27 12.74 -1.29
C THR A 78 12.55 11.42 -1.06
N LEU A 79 12.80 10.75 0.06
CA LEU A 79 12.10 9.51 0.42
C LEU A 79 10.62 9.73 0.64
N GLY A 80 10.23 10.79 1.35
CA GLY A 80 8.83 11.17 1.55
C GLY A 80 8.11 11.31 0.22
N LEU A 81 8.71 12.02 -0.74
CA LEU A 81 8.11 12.24 -2.05
C LEU A 81 8.01 10.94 -2.86
N ILE A 82 9.07 10.12 -2.90
CA ILE A 82 9.07 8.85 -3.63
C ILE A 82 8.01 7.91 -3.06
N PHE A 83 7.99 7.71 -1.74
CA PHE A 83 7.01 6.83 -1.11
C PHE A 83 5.59 7.40 -1.18
N GLY A 84 5.43 8.72 -1.10
CA GLY A 84 4.14 9.38 -1.29
C GLY A 84 3.58 9.16 -2.68
N LEU A 85 4.41 9.26 -3.73
CA LEU A 85 4.04 8.96 -5.11
C LEU A 85 3.68 7.48 -5.30
N LEU A 86 4.50 6.56 -4.78
CA LEU A 86 4.23 5.12 -4.86
C LEU A 86 2.92 4.76 -4.16
N PHE A 87 2.66 5.38 -3.01
CA PHE A 87 1.43 5.18 -2.26
C PHE A 87 0.21 5.77 -2.99
N ASP A 88 0.31 6.97 -3.55
CA ASP A 88 -0.77 7.56 -4.35
C ASP A 88 -1.15 6.67 -5.55
N LEU A 89 -0.15 6.19 -6.29
CA LEU A 89 -0.37 5.25 -7.39
C LEU A 89 -1.08 3.97 -6.92
N LEU A 90 -0.63 3.43 -5.79
CA LEU A 90 -1.23 2.23 -5.22
C LEU A 90 -2.68 2.45 -4.77
N VAL A 91 -2.97 3.58 -4.12
CA VAL A 91 -4.33 3.91 -3.69
C VAL A 91 -5.25 4.03 -4.90
N ARG A 92 -4.80 4.67 -5.99
CA ARG A 92 -5.57 4.83 -7.23
C ARG A 92 -5.85 3.51 -7.96
N ASP A 93 -4.85 2.64 -8.05
CA ASP A 93 -4.99 1.31 -8.64
C ASP A 93 -5.97 0.45 -7.83
N ILE A 94 -5.95 0.61 -6.51
CA ILE A 94 -6.85 -0.09 -5.59
C ILE A 94 -8.25 0.52 -5.62
N GLU A 95 -8.39 1.83 -5.80
CA GLU A 95 -9.67 2.53 -5.79
C GLU A 95 -10.67 1.93 -6.80
N HIS A 96 -10.16 1.55 -7.97
CA HIS A 96 -10.90 0.87 -9.03
C HIS A 96 -11.49 -0.51 -8.62
N LEU A 97 -11.01 -1.14 -7.53
CA LEU A 97 -11.30 -2.53 -7.20
C LEU A 97 -12.39 -2.78 -6.14
N LYS A 98 -12.80 -1.79 -5.29
CA LYS A 98 -14.06 -1.75 -4.47
C LYS A 98 -14.04 -0.77 -3.27
N THR A 99 -15.02 0.12 -3.23
CA THR A 99 -15.20 1.28 -2.34
C THR A 99 -15.10 1.13 -0.81
N LYS A 100 -15.08 -0.05 -0.18
CA LYS A 100 -15.25 -0.18 1.29
C LYS A 100 -13.98 -0.47 2.10
N HIS A 101 -12.90 -0.98 1.50
CA HIS A 101 -11.67 -1.34 2.24
C HIS A 101 -10.50 -0.38 2.03
N HIS A 102 -10.69 0.65 1.19
CA HIS A 102 -9.63 1.54 0.71
C HIS A 102 -9.13 2.52 1.77
N VAL A 103 -10.04 3.01 2.62
CA VAL A 103 -9.71 3.97 3.69
C VAL A 103 -8.72 3.37 4.69
N PHE A 104 -8.78 2.05 4.90
CA PHE A 104 -7.84 1.38 5.80
C PHE A 104 -6.42 1.45 5.26
N ALA A 105 -6.18 1.08 3.99
CA ALA A 105 -4.85 1.21 3.37
C ALA A 105 -4.37 2.67 3.36
N ALA A 106 -5.29 3.59 3.05
CA ALA A 106 -4.99 5.00 2.91
C ALA A 106 -4.41 5.61 4.21
N VAL A 107 -4.83 5.09 5.37
CA VAL A 107 -4.34 5.55 6.68
C VAL A 107 -3.20 4.66 7.20
N PHE A 108 -3.31 3.35 7.01
CA PHE A 108 -2.39 2.37 7.59
C PHE A 108 -0.98 2.46 7.02
N ILE A 109 -0.84 2.65 5.70
CA ILE A 109 0.47 2.77 5.05
C ILE A 109 1.26 3.99 5.54
N PRO A 110 0.70 5.22 5.54
CA PRO A 110 1.41 6.38 6.08
C PRO A 110 1.82 6.19 7.54
N ILE A 111 0.96 5.62 8.38
CA ILE A 111 1.29 5.37 9.80
C ILE A 111 2.51 4.45 9.91
N ILE A 112 2.53 3.34 9.17
CA ILE A 112 3.66 2.41 9.15
C ILE A 112 4.93 3.14 8.68
N ALA A 113 4.84 3.95 7.63
CA ALA A 113 5.99 4.67 7.10
C ALA A 113 6.59 5.65 8.13
N VAL A 114 5.74 6.36 8.86
CA VAL A 114 6.15 7.28 9.94
C VAL A 114 6.80 6.53 11.09
N VAL A 115 6.18 5.44 11.55
CA VAL A 115 6.74 4.61 12.62
C VAL A 115 8.10 4.04 12.21
N ASN A 116 8.21 3.54 10.97
CA ASN A 116 9.45 2.99 10.44
C ASN A 116 10.57 4.05 10.39
N LEU A 117 10.27 5.25 9.88
CA LEU A 117 11.22 6.35 9.83
C LEU A 117 11.65 6.79 11.24
N PHE A 118 10.69 6.95 12.16
CA PHE A 118 10.97 7.32 13.55
C PHE A 118 11.91 6.30 14.22
N MET A 119 11.63 5.00 14.04
CA MET A 119 12.46 3.92 14.55
C MET A 119 13.86 3.94 13.93
N MET A 120 13.96 4.11 12.61
CA MET A 120 15.23 4.17 11.89
C MET A 120 16.13 5.29 12.43
N ILE A 121 15.61 6.51 12.57
CA ILE A 121 16.39 7.66 13.07
C ILE A 121 16.77 7.44 14.54
N THR A 122 15.86 6.90 15.35
CA THR A 122 16.16 6.58 16.77
C THR A 122 17.29 5.55 16.90
N ILE A 123 17.27 4.52 16.07
CA ILE A 123 18.31 3.49 16.04
C ILE A 123 19.63 4.10 15.54
N ALA A 124 19.59 4.91 14.48
CA ALA A 124 20.77 5.58 13.94
C ALA A 124 21.41 6.51 14.96
N ASN A 125 20.63 7.32 15.69
CA ASN A 125 21.14 8.19 16.75
C ASN A 125 21.78 7.38 17.88
N ARG A 126 21.14 6.31 18.35
CA ARG A 126 21.73 5.44 19.39
C ARG A 126 23.05 4.82 18.94
N LEU A 127 23.14 4.45 17.67
CA LEU A 127 24.36 3.91 17.08
C LEU A 127 25.43 5.00 16.93
N ALA A 128 25.05 6.23 16.55
CA ALA A 128 25.94 7.39 16.51
C ALA A 128 26.52 7.69 17.90
N ASP A 129 25.68 7.74 18.93
CA ASP A 129 26.09 7.92 20.32
C ASP A 129 27.05 6.82 20.77
N PHE A 130 26.73 5.55 20.47
CA PHE A 130 27.59 4.40 20.78
C PHE A 130 28.97 4.50 20.12
N LEU A 131 29.03 5.06 18.90
CA LEU A 131 30.27 5.28 18.15
C LEU A 131 30.93 6.63 18.47
N ASN A 132 30.37 7.46 19.37
CA ASN A 132 30.78 8.84 19.63
C ASN A 132 30.81 9.75 18.38
N ILE A 133 29.89 9.52 17.45
CA ILE A 133 29.67 10.39 16.28
C ILE A 133 28.70 11.48 16.73
N GLY A 134 29.20 12.72 16.91
CA GLY A 134 28.44 13.84 17.47
C GLY A 134 27.32 14.42 16.58
N ILE A 135 26.83 13.65 15.60
CA ILE A 135 25.73 14.06 14.71
C ILE A 135 24.49 13.29 15.14
N THR A 136 23.52 14.01 15.70
CA THR A 136 22.20 13.46 16.06
C THR A 136 21.11 14.32 15.47
N GLU A 137 20.08 13.67 14.93
CA GLU A 137 18.95 14.36 14.30
C GLU A 137 17.67 14.13 15.09
N SER A 138 16.75 15.10 15.11
CA SER A 138 15.49 14.95 15.85
C SER A 138 14.55 13.99 15.12
N PRO A 139 14.22 12.80 15.68
CA PRO A 139 13.33 11.84 15.03
C PRO A 139 11.93 12.41 14.82
N VAL A 140 11.44 13.20 15.78
CA VAL A 140 10.10 13.81 15.71
C VAL A 140 10.02 14.82 14.58
N PHE A 141 11.01 15.71 14.46
CA PHE A 141 11.01 16.76 13.44
C PHE A 141 11.17 16.17 12.03
N ALA A 142 12.08 15.22 11.86
CA ALA A 142 12.24 14.50 10.61
C ALA A 142 10.97 13.75 10.19
N SER A 143 10.31 13.06 11.13
CA SER A 143 9.03 12.40 10.87
C SER A 143 7.92 13.38 10.48
N PHE A 144 7.87 14.56 11.10
CA PHE A 144 6.92 15.59 10.71
C PHE A 144 7.13 16.07 9.28
N ILE A 145 8.37 16.38 8.90
CA ILE A 145 8.72 16.76 7.52
C ILE A 145 8.35 15.64 6.55
N TYR A 146 8.70 14.41 6.88
CA TYR A 146 8.38 13.26 6.05
C TYR A 146 6.87 13.13 5.80
N VAL A 147 6.03 13.26 6.84
CA VAL A 147 4.57 13.20 6.70
C VAL A 147 4.05 14.27 5.76
N LEU A 148 4.50 15.51 5.92
CA LEU A 148 4.06 16.62 5.07
C LEU A 148 4.38 16.36 3.59
N VAL A 149 5.60 15.89 3.32
CA VAL A 149 6.04 15.61 1.94
C VAL A 149 5.39 14.33 1.40
N PHE A 150 5.18 13.31 2.23
CA PHE A 150 4.56 12.05 1.85
C PHE A 150 3.09 12.22 1.45
N ILE A 151 2.34 13.06 2.17
CA ILE A 151 0.92 13.30 1.88
C ILE A 151 0.73 14.22 0.66
N LEU A 152 1.75 15.03 0.33
CA LEU A 152 1.68 16.05 -0.71
C LEU A 152 1.18 15.53 -2.07
N PRO A 153 1.71 14.42 -2.65
CA PRO A 153 1.25 13.92 -3.94
C PRO A 153 -0.24 13.58 -3.92
N HIS A 154 -0.70 12.93 -2.86
CA HIS A 154 -2.10 12.54 -2.72
C HIS A 154 -3.04 13.75 -2.64
N ILE A 155 -2.68 14.79 -1.88
CA ILE A 155 -3.46 16.04 -1.82
C ILE A 155 -3.51 16.73 -3.19
N ILE A 156 -2.37 16.85 -3.88
CA ILE A 156 -2.31 17.47 -5.22
C ILE A 156 -3.25 16.76 -6.19
N ASN A 157 -3.28 15.44 -6.11
CA ASN A 157 -4.13 14.59 -6.94
C ASN A 157 -5.62 14.71 -6.60
N LEU A 158 -5.96 14.71 -5.32
CA LEU A 158 -7.32 14.92 -4.84
C LEU A 158 -7.88 16.28 -5.32
N LEU A 159 -7.09 17.35 -5.18
CA LEU A 159 -7.47 18.68 -5.66
C LEU A 159 -7.62 18.72 -7.18
N ARG A 160 -6.74 18.04 -7.93
CA ARG A 160 -6.85 17.96 -9.39
C ARG A 160 -8.16 17.29 -9.82
N GLU A 161 -8.60 16.25 -9.13
CA GLU A 161 -9.83 15.54 -9.48
C GLU A 161 -11.09 16.37 -9.18
N GLU A 162 -11.11 17.15 -8.09
CA GLU A 162 -12.23 18.07 -7.78
C GLU A 162 -12.35 19.26 -8.74
N PHE A 163 -11.22 19.83 -9.21
CA PHE A 163 -11.23 21.03 -10.06
C PHE A 163 -11.48 20.76 -11.55
N PHE A 164 -11.29 19.53 -12.02
CA PHE A 164 -11.42 19.15 -13.45
C PHE A 164 -12.64 18.24 -13.74
N GLN A 165 -13.56 18.09 -12.80
CA GLN A 165 -14.92 17.56 -13.00
C GLN A 165 -15.94 18.69 -13.16
#